data_AF-A0AA89BC99-F1
#
_entry.id   AF-A0AA89BC99-F1
#
_cell.length_a   1.000
_cell.length_b   1.000
_cell.length_c   1.000
_cell.angle_alpha   90.00
_cell.angle_beta   90.00
_cell.angle_gamma   90.00
#
_symmetry.space_group_name_H-M   'P 1'
#
loop_
_entity.id
_entity.type
_entity.pdbx_description
1 polymer ?
#
loop_
_entity_poly.entity_id
_entity_poly.type
_entity_poly.pdbx_seq_one_letter_code
_entity_poly.pdbx_strand_id
1 'polypeptide(L)'
;NAGAFYEWAGAGLTSAKIKGFNNGIMDMSTNTWIYKIGLQGEHLNMYKPDSLNQVNWVSTSEPPKNQPLTWYKVVVDSPPGDDPVGLDMIHMGKGLAWLNGEEIGRYWPRKSSIHDECVRECDYRGKFSPNKCSTGCGEATQRW
;
A
#
# COMPACT_ATOMS: atom_id res chain seq x y z
N ASN A 1 -11.62 0.50 -12.64
CA ASN A 1 -12.76 -0.44 -12.59
C ASN A 1 -13.88 -0.03 -13.53
N ALA A 2 -13.56 0.47 -14.73
CA ALA A 2 -14.54 0.98 -15.69
C ALA A 2 -13.94 0.96 -17.10
N GLY A 3 -14.80 0.82 -18.11
CA GLY A 3 -14.41 0.70 -19.52
C GLY A 3 -14.83 -0.64 -20.11
N ALA A 4 -15.09 -0.67 -21.42
CA ALA A 4 -15.35 -1.91 -22.13
C ALA A 4 -14.10 -2.81 -22.09
N PHE A 5 -14.29 -4.11 -21.85
CA PHE A 5 -13.22 -5.10 -21.80
C PHE A 5 -12.16 -4.87 -20.71
N TYR A 6 -12.48 -4.10 -19.66
CA TYR A 6 -11.55 -3.79 -18.57
C TYR A 6 -11.06 -5.07 -17.85
N GLU A 7 -11.86 -6.13 -17.85
CA GLU A 7 -11.52 -7.46 -17.31
C GLU A 7 -10.38 -8.16 -18.08
N TRP A 8 -10.10 -7.76 -19.32
CA TRP A 8 -9.01 -8.31 -20.14
C TRP A 8 -7.69 -7.55 -19.97
N ALA A 9 -7.68 -6.45 -19.21
CA ALA A 9 -6.45 -5.78 -18.86
C ALA A 9 -5.64 -6.64 -17.88
N GLY A 10 -4.63 -7.33 -18.39
CA GLY A 10 -3.73 -8.16 -17.58
C GLY A 10 -2.92 -7.34 -16.57
N ALA A 11 -2.52 -7.99 -15.48
CA ALA A 11 -1.63 -7.44 -14.46
C ALA A 11 -0.47 -8.42 -14.19
N GLY A 12 0.69 -7.87 -13.83
CA GLY A 12 1.90 -8.66 -13.55
C GLY A 12 2.92 -8.64 -14.68
N LEU A 13 3.95 -9.49 -14.54
CA LEU A 13 5.07 -9.56 -15.49
C LEU A 13 4.73 -10.51 -16.63
N THR A 14 4.84 -10.04 -17.88
CA THR A 14 4.59 -10.83 -19.10
C THR A 14 5.86 -11.13 -19.91
N SER A 15 6.95 -10.42 -19.64
CA SER A 15 8.26 -10.67 -20.25
C SER A 15 9.38 -10.21 -19.33
N ALA A 16 10.54 -10.86 -19.42
CA ALA A 16 11.74 -10.49 -18.68
C ALA A 16 12.98 -10.69 -19.56
N LYS A 17 13.75 -9.60 -19.76
CA LYS A 17 14.95 -9.60 -20.60
C LYS A 17 16.12 -8.99 -19.84
N ILE A 18 17.28 -9.64 -19.90
CA ILE A 18 18.52 -9.17 -19.29
C ILE A 18 19.49 -8.76 -20.39
N LYS A 19 20.06 -7.56 -20.26
CA LYS A 19 21.09 -7.02 -21.16
C LYS A 19 22.45 -7.01 -20.46
N GLY A 20 23.53 -7.00 -21.23
CA GLY A 20 24.90 -6.86 -20.70
C GLY A 20 25.73 -8.13 -20.73
N PHE A 21 25.25 -9.21 -21.35
CA PHE A 21 26.06 -10.38 -21.64
C PHE A 21 26.86 -10.17 -22.92
N ASN A 22 28.04 -10.80 -23.01
CA ASN A 22 28.86 -10.81 -24.23
C ASN A 22 28.09 -11.33 -25.45
N ASN A 23 27.10 -12.20 -25.23
CA ASN A 23 26.26 -12.81 -26.28
C ASN A 23 24.98 -12.00 -26.57
N GLY A 24 24.86 -10.77 -26.05
CA GLY A 24 23.72 -9.88 -26.31
C GLY A 24 22.63 -9.93 -25.23
N ILE A 25 21.36 -9.93 -25.68
CA ILE A 25 20.19 -9.89 -24.79
C ILE A 25 19.74 -11.33 -24.48
N MET A 26 19.65 -11.67 -23.20
CA MET A 26 19.08 -12.92 -22.74
C MET A 26 17.59 -12.72 -22.44
N ASP A 27 16.73 -13.42 -23.18
CA ASP A 27 15.29 -13.47 -22.91
C ASP A 27 14.98 -14.61 -21.94
N MET A 28 14.37 -14.28 -20.80
CA MET A 28 13.98 -15.25 -19.77
C MET A 28 12.48 -15.60 -19.82
N SER A 29 11.74 -15.04 -20.78
CA SER A 29 10.28 -15.16 -20.81
C SER A 29 9.80 -16.61 -21.06
N THR A 30 10.64 -17.45 -21.67
CA THR A 30 10.34 -18.87 -21.96
C THR A 30 10.97 -19.85 -20.96
N ASN A 31 11.72 -19.36 -19.98
CA ASN A 31 12.31 -20.19 -18.93
C ASN A 31 11.23 -20.75 -18.00
N THR A 32 11.60 -21.73 -17.17
CA THR A 32 10.73 -22.22 -16.10
C THR A 32 10.60 -21.16 -15.01
N TRP A 33 9.36 -20.77 -14.70
CA TRP A 33 9.01 -19.85 -13.63
C TRP A 33 8.26 -20.55 -12.50
N ILE A 34 8.51 -20.14 -11.26
CA ILE A 34 7.80 -20.62 -10.07
C ILE A 34 6.97 -19.47 -9.52
N TYR A 35 5.72 -19.76 -9.15
CA TYR A 35 4.79 -18.79 -8.61
C TYR A 35 4.49 -19.10 -7.15
N LYS A 36 4.49 -18.05 -6.31
CA LYS A 36 3.99 -18.11 -4.93
C LYS A 36 2.97 -17.01 -4.75
N ILE A 37 1.73 -17.39 -4.45
CA ILE A 37 0.61 -16.45 -4.27
C ILE A 37 0.64 -15.92 -2.83
N GLY A 38 0.51 -14.60 -2.68
CA GLY A 38 0.45 -13.94 -1.38
C GLY A 38 1.76 -13.95 -0.60
N LEU A 39 1.71 -13.40 0.61
CA LEU A 39 2.83 -13.29 1.53
C LEU A 39 2.77 -14.40 2.59
N GLN A 40 3.93 -14.84 3.07
CA GLN A 40 4.00 -15.89 4.09
C GLN A 40 3.18 -15.54 5.34
N GLY A 41 3.19 -14.27 5.77
CA GLY A 41 2.42 -13.82 6.93
C GLY A 41 0.90 -13.85 6.73
N GLU A 42 0.43 -13.72 5.48
CA GLU A 42 -1.00 -13.88 5.15
C GLU A 42 -1.42 -15.34 5.29
N HIS A 43 -0.62 -16.28 4.78
CA HIS A 43 -0.86 -17.73 4.93
C HIS A 43 -0.85 -18.19 6.39
N LEU A 44 0.00 -17.59 7.22
CA LEU A 44 0.06 -17.84 8.66
C LEU A 44 -1.00 -17.07 9.45
N ASN A 45 -1.86 -16.29 8.78
CA ASN A 45 -2.88 -15.45 9.43
C ASN A 45 -2.33 -14.59 10.58
N MET A 46 -1.14 -14.00 10.42
CA MET A 46 -0.42 -13.28 11.50
C MET A 46 -1.21 -12.11 12.10
N TYR A 47 -2.23 -11.62 11.40
CA TYR A 47 -3.13 -10.56 11.84
C TYR A 47 -4.23 -11.05 12.80
N LYS A 48 -4.47 -12.36 12.91
CA LYS A 48 -5.49 -12.92 13.81
C LYS A 48 -4.98 -13.03 15.25
N PRO A 49 -5.80 -12.71 16.27
CA PRO A 49 -5.44 -12.84 17.68
C PRO A 49 -4.99 -14.26 18.07
N ASP A 50 -5.61 -15.29 17.51
CA ASP A 50 -5.32 -16.68 17.89
C ASP A 50 -4.04 -17.24 17.25
N SER A 51 -3.54 -16.60 16.19
CA SER A 51 -2.36 -17.06 15.43
C SER A 51 -1.04 -16.41 15.90
N LEU A 52 -1.10 -15.64 17.00
CA LEU A 52 0.03 -14.84 17.48
C LEU A 52 1.23 -15.67 17.94
N ASN A 53 1.03 -16.92 18.36
CA ASN A 53 2.10 -17.81 18.84
C ASN A 53 2.75 -18.65 17.72
N GLN A 54 2.28 -18.52 16.47
CA GLN A 54 2.81 -19.30 15.34
C GLN A 54 4.08 -18.69 14.75
N VAL A 55 4.43 -17.46 15.14
CA VAL A 55 5.59 -16.73 14.61
C VAL A 55 6.40 -16.12 15.75
N ASN A 56 7.72 -16.16 15.63
CA ASN A 56 8.63 -15.56 16.59
C ASN A 56 8.68 -14.03 16.40
N TRP A 57 7.81 -13.33 17.12
CA TRP A 57 7.84 -11.86 17.20
C TRP A 57 9.04 -11.39 18.01
N VAL A 58 9.72 -10.36 17.52
CA VAL A 58 10.80 -9.69 18.25
C VAL A 58 10.23 -8.42 18.89
N SER A 59 10.13 -8.41 20.22
CA SER A 59 9.76 -7.20 20.96
C SER A 59 10.95 -6.23 20.94
N THR A 60 10.72 -5.00 20.47
CA THR A 60 11.74 -3.96 20.39
C THR A 60 11.10 -2.58 20.52
N SER A 61 11.81 -1.65 21.17
CA SER A 61 11.46 -0.22 21.18
C SER A 61 11.82 0.47 19.88
N GLU A 62 12.77 -0.09 19.14
CA GLU A 62 13.26 0.42 17.85
C GLU A 62 12.99 -0.63 16.77
N PRO A 63 11.76 -0.67 16.22
CA PRO A 63 11.46 -1.55 15.10
C PRO A 63 12.32 -1.19 13.89
N PRO A 64 12.72 -2.19 13.08
CA PRO A 64 13.52 -1.93 11.88
C PRO A 64 12.81 -0.93 10.99
N LYS A 65 13.54 0.03 10.44
CA LYS A 65 13.03 1.02 9.49
C LYS A 65 13.58 0.72 8.10
N ASN A 66 12.84 1.09 7.06
CA ASN A 66 13.25 0.91 5.67
C ASN A 66 13.52 -0.56 5.27
N GLN A 67 12.92 -1.52 5.98
CA GLN A 67 12.98 -2.93 5.63
C GLN A 67 11.72 -3.35 4.86
N PRO A 68 11.86 -3.85 3.61
CA PRO A 68 10.72 -4.32 2.84
C PRO A 68 10.12 -5.58 3.46
N LEU A 69 8.82 -5.80 3.24
CA LEU A 69 8.09 -7.01 3.67
C LEU A 69 8.17 -7.28 5.19
N THR A 70 8.07 -6.23 6.00
CA THR A 70 8.11 -6.31 7.47
C THR A 70 6.69 -6.27 8.05
N TRP A 71 6.42 -7.17 9.00
CA TRP A 71 5.20 -7.15 9.82
C TRP A 71 5.47 -6.42 11.13
N TYR A 72 4.64 -5.43 11.45
CA TYR A 72 4.65 -4.77 12.75
C TYR A 72 3.39 -5.14 13.51
N LYS A 73 3.53 -5.21 14.82
CA LYS A 73 2.42 -5.45 15.74
C LYS A 73 2.59 -4.53 16.93
N VAL A 74 1.48 -3.93 17.35
CA VAL A 74 1.40 -3.15 18.58
C VAL A 74 0.07 -3.51 19.26
N VAL A 75 0.07 -3.48 20.59
CA VAL A 75 -1.15 -3.57 21.39
C VAL A 75 -1.39 -2.16 21.92
N VAL A 76 -2.56 -1.62 21.64
CA VAL A 76 -2.95 -0.26 22.04
C VAL A 76 -4.27 -0.34 22.79
N ASP A 77 -4.41 0.48 23.83
CA ASP A 77 -5.68 0.66 24.52
C ASP A 77 -6.62 1.52 23.67
N SER A 78 -7.93 1.29 23.79
CA SER A 78 -8.92 2.14 23.12
C SER A 78 -8.78 3.58 23.61
N PRO A 79 -8.77 4.58 22.71
CA PRO A 79 -8.86 5.97 23.13
C PRO A 79 -10.21 6.22 23.84
N PRO A 80 -10.26 7.15 24.80
CA PRO A 80 -11.51 7.53 25.47
C PRO A 80 -12.42 8.35 24.54
N GLY A 81 -13.74 8.23 24.75
CA GLY A 81 -14.76 8.97 23.99
C GLY A 81 -15.33 8.20 22.80
N ASP A 82 -16.18 8.88 22.03
CA ASP A 82 -16.93 8.30 20.90
C ASP A 82 -16.52 8.92 19.55
N ASP A 83 -15.45 9.72 19.52
CA ASP A 83 -14.97 10.37 18.31
C ASP A 83 -14.37 9.35 17.32
N PRO A 84 -14.50 9.56 16.00
CA PRO A 84 -13.87 8.70 15.00
C PRO A 84 -12.35 8.66 15.15
N VAL A 85 -11.78 7.46 15.00
CA VAL A 85 -10.34 7.22 15.11
C VAL A 85 -9.75 6.92 13.74
N GLY A 86 -8.62 7.56 13.42
CA GLY A 86 -7.82 7.29 12.22
C GLY A 86 -6.39 6.91 12.58
N LEU A 87 -5.71 6.16 11.70
CA LEU A 87 -4.31 5.79 11.89
C LEU A 87 -3.42 6.69 11.06
N ASP A 88 -2.58 7.50 11.71
CA ASP A 88 -1.61 8.32 11.00
C ASP A 88 -0.46 7.46 10.44
N MET A 89 -0.54 7.17 9.14
CA MET A 89 0.40 6.32 8.44
C MET A 89 1.52 7.12 7.73
N ILE A 90 1.65 8.43 7.95
CA ILE A 90 2.56 9.31 7.17
C ILE A 90 4.03 8.85 7.14
N HIS A 91 4.48 8.15 8.17
CA HIS A 91 5.85 7.62 8.27
C HIS A 91 6.01 6.19 7.76
N MET A 92 4.93 5.58 7.26
CA MET A 92 4.92 4.26 6.65
C MET A 92 5.15 4.35 5.14
N GLY A 93 5.45 3.21 4.50
CA GLY A 93 5.64 3.13 3.05
C GLY A 93 4.36 2.76 2.30
N LYS A 94 4.11 1.47 2.15
CA LYS A 94 2.90 0.90 1.54
C LYS A 94 2.62 -0.44 2.22
N GLY A 95 1.36 -0.71 2.51
CA GLY A 95 1.00 -1.99 3.12
C GLY A 95 -0.49 -2.14 3.34
N LEU A 96 -0.80 -3.08 4.23
CA LEU A 96 -2.12 -3.42 4.71
C LEU A 96 -2.11 -3.27 6.23
N ALA A 97 -3.24 -2.87 6.79
CA ALA A 97 -3.43 -2.76 8.22
C ALA A 97 -4.61 -3.62 8.68
N TRP A 98 -4.48 -4.16 9.89
CA TRP A 98 -5.51 -4.96 10.54
C TRP A 98 -5.73 -4.46 11.96
N LEU A 99 -6.98 -4.54 12.42
CA LEU A 99 -7.37 -4.25 13.79
C LEU A 99 -8.16 -5.43 14.33
N ASN A 100 -7.68 -6.05 15.41
CA ASN A 100 -8.33 -7.20 16.06
C ASN A 100 -8.69 -8.36 15.11
N GLY A 101 -7.87 -8.60 14.08
CA GLY A 101 -8.10 -9.65 13.08
C GLY A 101 -8.80 -9.18 11.81
N GLU A 102 -9.41 -8.00 11.80
CA GLU A 102 -10.14 -7.46 10.65
C GLU A 102 -9.25 -6.56 9.81
N GLU A 103 -9.30 -6.72 8.48
CA GLU A 103 -8.57 -5.83 7.56
C GLU A 103 -9.26 -4.46 7.52
N ILE A 104 -8.53 -3.42 7.93
CA ILE A 104 -9.03 -2.04 7.90
C ILE A 104 -8.61 -1.29 6.62
N GLY A 105 -7.75 -1.91 5.81
CA GLY A 105 -7.49 -1.51 4.43
C GLY A 105 -6.02 -1.33 4.08
N ARG A 106 -5.80 -0.83 2.87
CA ARG A 106 -4.48 -0.50 2.32
C ARG A 106 -4.08 0.90 2.72
N TYR A 107 -2.85 1.07 3.21
CA TYR A 107 -2.24 2.40 3.35
C TYR A 107 -1.18 2.60 2.26
N TRP A 108 -1.15 3.81 1.72
CA TRP A 108 -0.09 4.26 0.81
C TRP A 108 0.01 5.79 0.84
N PRO A 109 0.70 6.37 1.83
CA PRO A 109 0.92 7.82 1.97
C PRO A 109 1.91 8.36 0.93
N ARG A 110 1.64 8.13 -0.36
CA ARG A 110 2.46 8.67 -1.45
C ARG A 110 2.25 10.18 -1.50
N LYS A 111 3.33 10.96 -1.62
CA LYS A 111 3.19 12.39 -1.90
C LYS A 111 2.61 12.62 -3.30
N SER A 112 1.56 13.44 -3.36
CA SER A 112 1.04 13.98 -4.62
C SER A 112 2.04 14.96 -5.24
N SER A 113 1.86 15.29 -6.52
CA SER A 113 2.73 16.27 -7.17
C SER A 113 2.38 17.67 -6.66
N ILE A 114 3.40 18.51 -6.45
CA ILE A 114 3.18 19.94 -6.20
C ILE A 114 2.62 20.67 -7.43
N HIS A 115 2.70 20.04 -8.61
CA HIS A 115 2.22 20.56 -9.89
C HIS A 115 0.85 20.00 -10.30
N ASP A 116 0.20 19.21 -9.43
CA ASP A 116 -1.19 18.82 -9.64
C ASP A 116 -2.11 20.07 -9.54
N GLU A 117 -3.31 19.99 -10.10
CA GLU A 117 -4.24 21.12 -10.25
C GLU A 117 -4.97 21.50 -8.94
N CYS A 118 -4.22 21.76 -7.86
CA CYS A 118 -4.79 22.30 -6.63
C CYS A 118 -4.99 23.80 -6.70
N VAL A 119 -6.07 24.25 -6.08
CA VAL A 119 -6.42 25.67 -5.98
C VAL A 119 -6.27 26.14 -4.54
N ARG A 120 -5.94 27.43 -4.35
CA ARG A 120 -5.92 28.06 -3.03
C ARG A 120 -7.33 28.42 -2.54
N GLU A 121 -8.19 28.83 -3.47
CA GLU A 121 -9.57 29.20 -3.23
C GLU A 121 -10.45 28.51 -4.27
N CYS A 122 -11.64 28.06 -3.85
CA CYS A 122 -12.61 27.37 -4.69
C CYS A 122 -13.93 28.15 -4.70
N ASP A 123 -14.40 28.56 -5.88
CA ASP A 123 -15.72 29.18 -6.04
C ASP A 123 -16.76 28.10 -6.37
N TYR A 124 -17.83 28.06 -5.57
CA TYR A 124 -18.93 27.12 -5.75
C TYR A 124 -19.73 27.41 -7.04
N ARG A 125 -19.73 28.66 -7.52
CA ARG A 125 -20.47 29.08 -8.72
C ARG A 125 -19.81 28.54 -9.99
N GLY A 126 -20.62 28.39 -11.05
CA GLY A 126 -20.15 27.94 -12.37
C GLY A 126 -20.06 26.43 -12.52
N LYS A 127 -19.66 25.96 -13.71
CA LYS A 127 -19.64 24.54 -14.07
C LYS A 127 -18.70 23.74 -13.15
N PHE A 128 -19.15 22.57 -12.73
CA PHE A 128 -18.35 21.63 -11.96
C PHE A 128 -17.39 20.84 -12.86
N SER A 129 -16.17 20.59 -12.37
CA SER A 129 -15.26 19.56 -12.86
C SER A 129 -14.58 18.89 -11.66
N PRO A 130 -14.19 17.60 -11.75
CA PRO A 130 -13.64 16.86 -10.60
C PRO A 130 -12.38 17.49 -9.99
N ASN A 131 -11.60 18.18 -10.81
CA ASN A 131 -10.36 18.86 -10.45
C ASN A 131 -10.55 20.32 -9.99
N LYS A 132 -11.76 20.89 -10.10
CA LYS A 132 -12.02 22.33 -9.88
C LYS A 132 -11.54 22.85 -8.53
N CYS A 133 -11.63 22.02 -7.50
CA CYS A 133 -11.40 22.39 -6.10
C CYS A 133 -10.46 21.42 -5.39
N SER A 134 -9.51 20.85 -6.11
CA SER A 134 -8.54 19.91 -5.54
C SER A 134 -7.66 20.62 -4.51
N THR A 135 -7.30 19.89 -3.44
CA THR A 135 -6.42 20.36 -2.37
C THR A 135 -5.41 19.25 -2.00
N GLY A 136 -4.42 19.57 -1.16
CA GLY A 136 -3.45 18.57 -0.70
C GLY A 136 -2.33 18.24 -1.71
N CYS A 137 -2.03 19.15 -2.64
CA CYS A 137 -0.87 19.01 -3.52
C CYS A 137 0.45 19.07 -2.74
N GLY A 138 1.37 18.16 -3.03
CA GLY A 138 2.62 17.98 -2.29
C GLY A 138 2.49 17.18 -0.98
N GLU A 139 1.26 16.93 -0.53
CA GLU A 139 0.95 16.16 0.68
C GLU A 139 0.73 14.68 0.37
N ALA A 140 0.67 13.86 1.43
CA ALA A 140 0.33 12.44 1.28
C ALA A 140 -1.10 12.31 0.71
N THR A 141 -1.26 11.51 -0.35
CA THR A 141 -2.56 11.24 -0.99
C THR A 141 -3.59 10.65 -0.03
N GLN A 142 -3.11 9.96 1.01
CA GLN A 142 -3.88 9.53 2.17
C GLN A 142 -2.94 9.45 3.37
N ARG A 143 -3.27 10.15 4.45
CA ARG A 143 -2.50 10.14 5.71
C ARG A 143 -3.15 9.27 6.78
N TRP A 144 -4.48 9.41 6.92
CA TRP A 144 -5.31 8.72 7.92
C TRP A 144 -6.19 7.66 7.27
#